data_AF-A0A0H5QDL0-F1
#
_entry.id   AF-A0A0H5QDL0-F1
#
_cell.length_a   1.000
_cell.length_b   1.000
_cell.length_c   1.000
_cell.angle_alpha   90.00
_cell.angle_beta   90.00
_cell.angle_gamma   90.00
#
_symmetry.space_group_name_H-M   'P 1'
#
loop_
_entity.id
_entity.type
_entity.pdbx_description
1 polymer ?
#
loop_
_entity_poly.entity_id
_entity_poly.type
_entity_poly.pdbx_seq_one_letter_code
_entity_poly.pdbx_strand_id
1 'polypeptide(L)'
;MARNKKIASLIQGIVGETPTPTPTSTETGDVSPELVESLDITPEMEEALNAVRKKKVGRPKKNAIPTGATNEGRATFIVDNDLIRKVKYISLADAKLLKDVIKEALSGYVSKWEEENGTIRLPKKK
;
A
#
# COMPACT_ATOMS: atom_id res chain seq x y z
N MET A 1 33.74 22.59 11.20
CA MET A 1 33.45 21.13 11.26
C MET A 1 32.91 20.77 12.63
N ALA A 2 31.58 20.76 12.78
CA ALA A 2 30.91 20.58 14.07
C ALA A 2 30.57 19.11 14.37
N ARG A 3 30.72 18.78 15.66
CA ARG A 3 30.76 17.46 16.30
C ARG A 3 29.40 16.73 16.30
N ASN A 4 29.24 15.70 15.47
CA ASN A 4 28.10 14.75 15.52
C ASN A 4 28.53 13.34 16.00
N LYS A 5 29.29 13.26 17.12
CA LYS A 5 29.75 11.97 17.68
C LYS A 5 29.12 11.59 19.03
N LYS A 6 28.16 12.35 19.56
CA LYS A 6 27.57 12.11 20.89
C LYS A 6 26.24 11.34 20.92
N ILE A 7 25.62 11.06 19.76
CA ILE A 7 24.38 10.26 19.72
C ILE A 7 24.71 8.76 19.63
N ALA A 8 25.80 8.40 18.93
CA ALA A 8 26.19 7.01 18.72
C ALA A 8 26.64 6.27 20.00
N SER A 9 27.07 6.99 21.05
CA SER A 9 27.52 6.37 22.31
C SER A 9 26.42 6.17 23.34
N LEU A 10 25.19 6.67 23.10
CA LEU A 10 24.11 6.64 24.10
C LEU A 10 23.20 5.41 23.98
N ILE A 11 23.23 4.71 22.84
CA ILE A 11 22.43 3.48 22.63
C ILE A 11 23.15 2.25 23.21
N GLN A 12 24.43 2.36 23.57
CA GLN A 12 25.25 1.25 24.05
C GLN A 12 25.02 0.87 25.54
N GLY A 13 24.09 1.53 26.26
CA GLY A 13 24.06 1.49 27.73
C GLY A 13 22.75 1.09 28.43
N ILE A 14 21.72 0.58 27.74
CA ILE A 14 20.38 0.40 28.38
C ILE A 14 19.90 -1.06 28.51
N VAL A 15 20.60 -2.09 28.01
CA VAL A 15 20.14 -3.48 28.24
C VAL A 15 21.30 -4.38 28.61
N GLY A 16 21.38 -4.68 29.90
CA GLY A 16 22.21 -5.74 30.47
C GLY A 16 21.58 -7.12 30.29
N GLU A 17 22.42 -8.06 29.91
CA GLU A 17 22.51 -9.49 30.26
C GLU A 17 21.24 -10.24 30.75
N THR A 18 20.70 -11.07 29.86
CA THR A 18 20.55 -12.53 30.09
C THR A 18 20.78 -13.26 28.76
N PRO A 19 21.68 -14.26 28.67
CA PRO A 19 21.84 -15.05 27.45
C PRO A 19 20.69 -16.06 27.35
N THR A 20 19.60 -15.65 26.73
CA THR A 20 18.61 -16.59 26.19
C THR A 20 19.26 -17.30 25.00
N PRO A 21 19.26 -18.64 24.92
CA PRO A 21 19.79 -19.34 23.75
C PRO A 21 18.92 -18.99 22.54
N THR A 22 19.39 -18.05 21.74
CA THR A 22 18.88 -17.80 20.39
C THR A 22 19.06 -19.09 19.60
N PRO A 23 18.00 -19.70 19.03
CA PRO A 23 18.21 -20.71 18.01
C PRO A 23 18.95 -20.04 16.86
N THR A 24 20.16 -20.54 16.63
CA THR A 24 21.04 -20.19 15.52
C THR A 24 20.23 -20.00 14.25
N SER A 25 20.22 -18.77 13.75
CA SER A 25 19.92 -18.46 12.36
C SER A 25 20.98 -19.16 11.51
N THR A 26 20.72 -20.42 11.15
CA THR A 26 21.49 -21.12 10.12
C THR A 26 20.95 -20.64 8.79
N GLU A 27 21.81 -19.92 8.08
CA GLU A 27 21.60 -19.37 6.75
C GLU A 27 21.48 -20.48 5.70
N THR A 28 20.38 -21.22 5.68
CA THR A 28 19.94 -22.00 4.50
C THR A 28 18.44 -22.16 4.58
N GLY A 29 17.72 -21.66 3.57
CA GLY A 29 16.27 -21.80 3.46
C GLY A 29 15.81 -23.21 3.10
N ASP A 30 16.41 -24.22 3.72
CA ASP A 30 15.96 -25.61 3.63
C ASP A 30 15.14 -25.96 4.87
N VAL A 31 14.10 -26.74 4.62
CA VAL A 31 13.23 -27.29 5.66
C VAL A 31 14.09 -28.21 6.53
N SER A 32 14.01 -28.10 7.86
CA SER A 32 14.78 -28.99 8.74
C SER A 32 14.49 -30.45 8.37
N PRO A 33 15.51 -31.30 8.14
CA PRO A 33 15.32 -32.66 7.64
C PRO A 33 14.43 -33.51 8.56
N GLU A 34 14.43 -33.24 9.86
CA GLU A 34 13.55 -33.90 10.85
C GLU A 34 12.05 -33.64 10.62
N LEU A 35 11.69 -32.47 10.06
CA LEU A 35 10.29 -32.12 9.75
C LEU A 35 9.81 -32.73 8.43
N VAL A 36 10.73 -33.04 7.51
CA VAL A 36 10.43 -33.70 6.23
C VAL A 36 10.16 -35.19 6.46
N GLU A 37 10.94 -35.81 7.33
CA GLU A 37 10.81 -37.23 7.70
C GLU A 37 9.57 -37.51 8.56
N SER A 38 9.18 -36.58 9.45
CA SER A 38 7.99 -36.74 10.30
C SER A 38 6.65 -36.51 9.60
N LEU A 39 6.66 -35.89 8.41
CA LEU A 39 5.46 -35.54 7.64
C LEU A 39 5.33 -36.31 6.31
N ASP A 40 6.17 -37.32 6.09
CA ASP A 40 6.22 -38.13 4.86
C ASP A 40 6.19 -37.28 3.57
N ILE A 41 6.91 -36.15 3.59
CA ILE A 41 6.93 -35.23 2.45
C ILE A 41 7.76 -35.87 1.34
N THR A 42 7.11 -36.20 0.23
CA THR A 42 7.82 -36.71 -0.95
C THR A 42 8.76 -35.64 -1.51
N PRO A 43 9.92 -36.02 -2.08
CA PRO A 43 10.87 -35.07 -2.65
C PRO A 43 10.23 -34.19 -3.74
N GLU A 44 9.26 -34.72 -4.48
CA GLU A 44 8.49 -33.97 -5.48
C GLU A 44 7.64 -32.84 -4.85
N MET A 45 7.05 -33.08 -3.67
CA MET A 45 6.24 -32.08 -2.96
C MET A 45 7.12 -30.99 -2.35
N GLU A 46 8.31 -31.35 -1.87
CA GLU A 46 9.30 -30.39 -1.39
C GLU A 46 9.78 -29.44 -2.50
N GLU A 47 10.11 -29.98 -3.68
CA GLU A 47 10.49 -29.18 -4.85
C GLU A 47 9.38 -28.22 -5.29
N ALA A 48 8.12 -28.69 -5.29
CA ALA A 48 6.96 -27.86 -5.61
C ALA A 48 6.78 -26.70 -4.61
N LEU A 49 6.91 -26.98 -3.31
CA LEU A 49 6.85 -25.96 -2.25
C LEU A 49 7.99 -24.95 -2.37
N ASN A 50 9.20 -25.41 -2.65
CA ASN A 50 10.37 -24.57 -2.84
C ASN A 50 10.28 -23.71 -4.12
N ALA A 51 9.67 -24.22 -5.19
CA ALA A 51 9.37 -23.43 -6.40
C ALA A 51 8.35 -22.31 -6.12
N VAL A 52 7.33 -22.55 -5.30
CA VAL A 52 6.36 -21.52 -4.89
C VAL A 52 7.02 -20.46 -4.00
N ARG A 53 7.87 -20.86 -3.05
CA ARG A 53 8.65 -19.93 -2.22
C ARG A 53 9.55 -19.03 -3.08
N LYS A 54 10.28 -19.61 -4.04
CA LYS A 54 11.17 -18.87 -4.96
C LYS A 54 10.42 -17.88 -5.86
N LYS A 55 9.17 -18.16 -6.25
CA LYS A 55 8.33 -17.23 -7.04
C LYS A 55 7.87 -15.98 -6.26
N LYS A 56 7.80 -16.07 -4.92
CA LYS A 56 7.27 -15.00 -4.05
C LYS A 56 8.35 -14.16 -3.35
N VAL A 57 9.62 -14.50 -3.51
CA VAL A 57 10.74 -13.73 -2.96
C VAL A 57 11.31 -12.76 -3.99
N GLY A 58 11.77 -11.61 -3.52
CA GLY A 58 12.35 -10.56 -4.36
C GLY A 58 11.67 -9.20 -4.16
N ARG A 59 12.32 -8.15 -4.68
CA ARG A 59 11.79 -6.80 -4.63
C ARG A 59 10.43 -6.75 -5.34
N PRO A 60 9.38 -6.20 -4.72
CA PRO A 60 8.11 -5.97 -5.40
C PRO A 60 8.35 -5.28 -6.74
N LYS A 61 7.83 -5.84 -7.84
CA LYS A 61 8.00 -5.23 -9.16
C LYS A 61 7.36 -3.85 -9.13
N LYS A 62 8.18 -2.81 -9.36
CA LYS A 62 7.81 -1.39 -9.32
C LYS A 62 6.58 -1.03 -10.17
N ASN A 63 6.19 -1.89 -11.10
CA ASN A 63 5.08 -1.71 -12.04
C ASN A 63 4.08 -2.88 -12.03
N ALA A 64 3.84 -3.55 -10.90
CA ALA A 64 2.63 -4.35 -10.77
C ALA A 64 1.43 -3.40 -10.85
N ILE A 65 0.94 -3.17 -12.06
CA ILE A 65 -0.24 -2.36 -12.33
C ILE A 65 -1.36 -3.00 -11.52
N PRO A 66 -1.99 -2.28 -10.57
CA PRO A 66 -3.14 -2.82 -9.88
C PRO A 66 -4.19 -3.14 -10.96
N THR A 67 -4.59 -4.41 -11.01
CA THR A 67 -5.58 -4.93 -11.96
C THR A 67 -6.90 -4.22 -11.72
N GLY A 68 -7.15 -3.14 -12.45
CA GLY A 68 -8.30 -2.28 -12.25
C GLY A 68 -8.06 -0.90 -12.85
N ALA A 69 -8.14 -0.80 -14.17
CA ALA A 69 -8.09 0.48 -14.87
C ALA A 69 -9.31 1.32 -14.48
N THR A 70 -9.20 2.09 -13.40
CA THR A 70 -10.21 3.06 -12.98
C THR A 70 -10.31 4.12 -14.08
N ASN A 71 -11.49 4.29 -14.68
CA ASN A 71 -11.78 5.28 -15.73
C ASN A 71 -11.87 6.71 -15.13
N GLU A 72 -10.84 7.10 -14.37
CA GLU A 72 -10.74 8.37 -13.66
C GLU A 72 -9.95 9.37 -14.52
N GLY A 73 -10.59 10.47 -14.88
CA GLY A 73 -9.91 11.62 -15.48
C GLY A 73 -9.23 12.48 -14.41
N ARG A 74 -8.09 13.09 -14.74
CA ARG A 74 -7.43 14.09 -13.88
C ARG A 74 -7.70 15.48 -14.42
N ALA A 75 -8.15 16.37 -13.54
CA ALA A 75 -8.35 17.78 -13.84
C ALA A 75 -7.86 18.65 -12.68
N THR A 76 -7.43 19.87 -12.99
CA THR A 76 -7.01 20.88 -12.03
C THR A 76 -8.00 22.02 -12.04
N PHE A 77 -8.50 22.42 -10.86
CA PHE A 77 -9.44 23.52 -10.70
C PHE A 77 -8.81 24.62 -9.84
N ILE A 78 -9.11 25.87 -10.16
CA ILE A 78 -8.73 27.03 -9.35
C ILE A 78 -9.93 27.36 -8.46
N VAL A 79 -9.73 27.37 -7.14
CA VAL A 79 -10.80 27.49 -6.15
C VAL A 79 -10.31 28.29 -4.95
N ASP A 80 -11.22 28.98 -4.26
CA ASP A 80 -10.93 29.71 -3.03
C ASP A 80 -10.30 28.83 -1.94
N ASN A 81 -9.32 29.39 -1.23
CA ASN A 81 -8.55 28.65 -0.23
C ASN A 81 -9.43 28.11 0.91
N ASP A 82 -10.38 28.91 1.37
CA ASP A 82 -11.27 28.52 2.46
C ASP A 82 -12.22 27.39 2.05
N LEU A 83 -12.65 27.35 0.80
CA LEU A 83 -13.44 26.23 0.29
C LEU A 83 -12.60 24.94 0.30
N ILE A 84 -11.35 25.00 -0.14
CA ILE A 84 -10.43 23.84 -0.12
C ILE A 84 -10.26 23.32 1.31
N ARG A 85 -10.11 24.21 2.30
CA ARG A 85 -10.00 23.81 3.72
C ARG A 85 -11.27 23.11 4.21
N LYS A 86 -12.44 23.66 3.89
CA LYS A 86 -13.74 23.07 4.27
C LYS A 86 -13.94 21.68 3.64
N VAL A 87 -13.65 21.54 2.35
CA VAL A 87 -13.79 20.24 1.65
C VAL A 87 -12.81 19.21 2.22
N LYS A 88 -11.57 19.61 2.53
CA LYS A 88 -10.60 18.73 3.20
C LYS A 88 -11.09 18.30 4.58
N TYR A 89 -11.66 19.22 5.35
CA TYR A 89 -12.23 18.91 6.66
C TYR A 89 -13.38 17.89 6.54
N ILE A 90 -14.32 18.09 5.61
CA ILE A 90 -15.44 17.17 5.37
C ILE A 90 -14.92 15.78 5.00
N SER A 91 -13.93 15.70 4.10
CA SER A 91 -13.30 14.43 3.72
C SER A 91 -12.73 13.68 4.93
N LEU A 92 -12.11 14.39 5.88
CA LEU A 92 -11.60 13.79 7.12
C LEU A 92 -12.73 13.38 8.07
N ALA A 93 -13.74 14.23 8.25
CA ALA A 93 -14.87 13.98 9.15
C ALA A 93 -15.69 12.75 8.72
N ASP A 94 -15.93 12.61 7.42
CA ASP A 94 -16.74 11.52 6.85
C ASP A 94 -15.92 10.26 6.53
N ALA A 95 -14.61 10.25 6.82
CA ALA A 95 -13.67 9.19 6.46
C ALA A 95 -13.74 8.79 4.96
N LYS A 96 -13.94 9.77 4.08
CA LYS A 96 -14.03 9.61 2.61
C LYS A 96 -12.79 10.19 1.94
N LEU A 97 -12.44 9.71 0.75
CA LEU A 97 -11.37 10.35 -0.03
C LEU A 97 -11.85 11.69 -0.58
N LEU A 98 -10.93 12.66 -0.67
CA LEU A 98 -11.22 13.98 -1.22
C LEU A 98 -11.82 13.92 -2.63
N LYS A 99 -11.35 12.98 -3.45
CA LYS A 99 -11.87 12.77 -4.81
C LYS A 99 -13.33 12.32 -4.82
N ASP A 100 -13.77 11.58 -3.80
CA ASP A 100 -15.15 11.06 -3.73
C ASP A 100 -16.10 12.17 -3.31
N VAL A 101 -15.70 13.02 -2.35
CA VAL A 101 -16.46 14.22 -1.96
C VAL A 101 -16.62 15.17 -3.16
N ILE A 102 -15.55 15.41 -3.92
CA ILE A 102 -15.60 16.26 -5.11
C ILE A 102 -16.47 15.61 -6.21
N LYS A 103 -16.35 14.29 -6.41
CA LYS A 103 -17.18 13.55 -7.37
C LYS A 103 -18.66 13.69 -7.03
N GLU A 104 -19.03 13.52 -5.77
CA GLU A 104 -20.41 13.68 -5.29
C GLU A 104 -20.92 15.10 -5.57
N ALA A 105 -20.15 16.13 -5.18
CA ALA A 105 -20.49 17.53 -5.41
C ALA A 105 -20.68 17.87 -6.91
N LEU A 106 -19.75 17.43 -7.77
CA LEU A 106 -19.84 17.67 -9.21
C LEU A 106 -21.00 16.90 -9.84
N SER A 107 -21.22 15.65 -9.44
CA SER A 107 -22.34 14.85 -9.93
C SER A 107 -23.69 15.48 -9.55
N GLY A 108 -23.83 15.94 -8.30
CA GLY A 108 -25.04 16.62 -7.84
C GLY A 108 -25.29 17.94 -8.57
N TYR A 109 -24.24 18.69 -8.91
CA TYR A 109 -24.38 19.90 -9.73
C TYR A 109 -24.88 19.56 -11.14
N VAL A 110 -24.29 18.56 -11.80
CA VAL A 110 -24.69 18.14 -13.15
C VAL A 110 -26.13 17.62 -13.15
N SER A 111 -26.50 16.76 -12.20
CA SER A 111 -27.85 16.20 -12.13
C SER A 111 -28.92 17.29 -11.99
N LYS A 112 -28.71 18.28 -11.10
CA LYS A 112 -29.63 19.41 -10.95
C LYS A 112 -29.75 20.23 -12.24
N TRP A 113 -28.62 20.45 -12.92
CA TRP A 113 -28.63 21.18 -14.18
C TRP A 113 -29.38 20.40 -15.28
N GLU A 114 -29.19 19.08 -15.37
CA GLU A 114 -29.86 18.22 -16.35
C GLU A 114 -31.37 18.09 -16.11
N GLU A 115 -31.82 18.12 -14.85
CA GLU A 115 -33.24 18.16 -14.49
C GLU A 115 -33.94 19.40 -15.06
N GLU A 116 -33.26 20.53 -15.07
CA GLU A 116 -33.80 21.82 -15.54
C GLU A 116 -33.61 22.04 -17.05
N ASN A 117 -32.51 21.56 -17.62
CA ASN A 117 -32.06 21.93 -18.99
C ASN A 117 -32.06 20.75 -19.98
N GLY A 118 -32.37 19.54 -19.50
CA GLY A 118 -32.31 18.30 -20.28
C GLY A 118 -30.92 17.64 -20.28
N THR A 119 -30.87 16.39 -20.71
CA THR A 119 -29.67 15.54 -20.65
C THR A 119 -28.53 16.03 -21.53
N ILE A 120 -27.31 16.10 -20.97
CA ILE A 120 -26.10 16.48 -21.69
C ILE A 120 -25.64 15.31 -22.56
N ARG A 121 -25.60 15.51 -23.88
CA ARG A 121 -25.09 14.50 -24.83
C ARG A 121 -23.60 14.74 -25.12
N LEU A 122 -22.75 13.91 -24.52
CA LEU A 122 -21.31 13.94 -24.76
C LEU A 122 -20.96 13.39 -26.15
N PRO A 123 -19.98 13.98 -26.86
CA PRO A 123 -19.49 13.45 -28.13
C PRO A 123 -18.78 12.11 -27.94
N LYS A 124 -18.77 11.26 -28.98
CA LYS A 124 -18.05 9.98 -28.94
C LYS A 124 -16.57 10.25 -28.67
N LYS A 125 -16.01 9.49 -27.72
CA LYS A 125 -14.57 9.51 -27.40
C LYS A 125 -13.80 9.11 -28.66
N LYS A 126 -12.79 9.90 -29.05
CA LYS A 126 -11.87 9.57 -30.14
C LYS A 126 -10.91 8.46 -29.74
#